data_AF-A0A1G0Y468-F1
#
_entry.id   AF-A0A1G0Y468-F1
#
_cell.length_a   1.000
_cell.length_b   1.000
_cell.length_c   1.000
_cell.angle_alpha   90.00
_cell.angle_beta   90.00
_cell.angle_gamma   90.00
#
_symmetry.space_group_name_H-M   'P 1'
#
loop_
_entity.id
_entity.type
_entity.pdbx_description
1 polymer ?
#
loop_
_entity_poly.entity_id
_entity_poly.type
_entity_poly.pdbx_seq_one_letter_code
_entity_poly.pdbx_strand_id
1 'polypeptide(L)'
;MGCFRKEACTLIVKVPQMNSPECGRIILTALQGPIDGILSATPDYANHTVAVTYESTKLAVKNIEFVIAGAGFDANDTPAKPEARKALPAGCR
;
A
#
# COMPACT_ATOMS: atom_id res chain seq x y z
N MET A 1 -12.22 13.32 -12.01
CA MET A 1 -11.56 12.00 -11.98
C MET A 1 -12.63 10.95 -11.72
N GLY A 2 -13.07 10.25 -12.78
CA GLY A 2 -14.23 9.37 -12.73
C GLY A 2 -13.83 7.92 -12.48
N CYS A 3 -14.15 7.42 -11.29
CA CYS A 3 -14.10 6.02 -10.91
C CYS A 3 -15.38 5.36 -11.49
N PHE A 4 -15.31 4.75 -12.68
CA PHE A 4 -16.43 3.98 -13.27
C PHE A 4 -15.86 2.76 -14.01
N ARG A 5 -16.21 1.53 -13.60
CA ARG A 5 -17.47 0.94 -14.10
C ARG A 5 -18.31 0.16 -13.08
N LYS A 6 -17.79 -0.17 -11.90
CA LYS A 6 -18.51 -0.51 -10.66
C LYS A 6 -17.47 -0.48 -9.55
N GLU A 7 -17.49 0.57 -8.74
CA GLU A 7 -16.86 0.60 -7.41
C GLU A 7 -15.32 0.58 -7.34
N ALA A 8 -14.59 0.29 -8.42
CA ALA A 8 -13.13 0.23 -8.46
C ALA A 8 -12.45 1.62 -8.57
N CYS A 9 -11.84 2.12 -7.51
CA CYS A 9 -11.09 3.38 -7.50
C CYS A 9 -9.58 3.14 -7.37
N THR A 10 -8.79 3.97 -8.05
CA THR A 10 -7.33 3.93 -8.00
C THR A 10 -6.79 5.06 -7.12
N LEU A 11 -5.96 4.69 -6.14
CA LEU A 11 -5.26 5.56 -5.21
C LEU A 11 -3.78 5.49 -5.50
N ILE A 12 -3.11 6.65 -5.52
CA ILE A 12 -1.65 6.74 -5.51
C ILE A 12 -1.22 6.92 -4.06
N VAL A 13 -0.44 5.98 -3.54
CA VAL A 13 0.16 6.08 -2.19
C VAL A 13 1.63 6.39 -2.34
N LYS A 14 2.12 7.47 -1.71
CA LYS A 14 3.56 7.74 -1.65
C LYS A 14 4.20 6.87 -0.58
N VAL A 15 5.24 6.14 -0.98
CA VAL A 15 6.02 5.25 -0.11
C VAL A 15 7.51 5.54 -0.32
N PRO A 16 8.08 6.57 0.33
CA PRO A 16 9.45 7.00 0.10
C PRO A 16 10.49 5.94 0.48
N GLN A 17 10.13 5.02 1.38
CA GLN A 17 11.00 3.93 1.83
C GLN A 17 11.15 2.79 0.82
N MET A 18 10.34 2.76 -0.24
CA MET A 18 10.37 1.72 -1.27
C MET A 18 11.56 1.90 -2.24
N ASN A 19 12.78 1.62 -1.76
CA ASN A 19 14.01 1.72 -2.55
C ASN A 19 14.45 0.38 -3.16
N SER A 20 13.77 -0.71 -2.81
CA SER A 20 14.14 -2.07 -3.23
C SER A 20 12.92 -2.91 -3.63
N PRO A 21 13.08 -3.82 -4.61
CA PRO A 21 11.99 -4.68 -5.07
C PRO A 21 11.48 -5.64 -3.99
N GLU A 22 12.32 -6.00 -3.00
CA GLU A 22 11.90 -6.75 -1.82
C GLU A 22 10.87 -5.98 -0.99
N CYS A 23 11.09 -4.68 -0.74
CA CYS A 23 10.15 -3.86 0.01
C CYS A 23 8.82 -3.72 -0.75
N GLY A 24 8.88 -3.54 -2.08
CA GLY A 24 7.70 -3.52 -2.94
C GLY A 24 6.90 -4.82 -2.85
N ARG A 25 7.57 -5.98 -2.87
CA ARG A 25 6.92 -7.29 -2.69
C ARG A 25 6.22 -7.42 -1.34
N ILE A 26 6.83 -6.97 -0.25
CA ILE A 26 6.22 -7.03 1.08
C ILE A 26 4.92 -6.20 1.10
N ILE A 27 4.93 -5.00 0.53
CA ILE A 27 3.73 -4.15 0.42
C ILE A 27 2.64 -4.86 -0.38
N LEU A 28 2.98 -5.46 -1.52
CA LEU A 28 2.02 -6.20 -2.34
C LEU A 28 1.42 -7.39 -1.58
N THR A 29 2.25 -8.18 -0.91
CA THR A 29 1.77 -9.31 -0.09
C THR A 29 0.91 -8.83 1.08
N ALA A 30 1.28 -7.72 1.73
CA ALA A 30 0.50 -7.12 2.80
C ALA A 30 -0.84 -6.56 2.33
N LEU A 31 -0.93 -6.05 1.08
CA LEU A 31 -2.18 -5.60 0.48
C LEU A 31 -3.06 -6.76 0.02
N GLN A 32 -2.48 -7.88 -0.43
CA GLN A 32 -3.25 -9.04 -0.91
C GLN A 32 -3.68 -10.01 0.18
N GLY A 33 -3.07 -9.97 1.37
CA GLY A 33 -3.29 -10.96 2.42
C GLY A 33 -4.55 -10.73 3.28
N PRO A 34 -4.61 -9.66 4.09
CA PRO A 34 -5.61 -9.47 5.14
C PRO A 34 -6.88 -8.75 4.68
N ILE A 35 -6.90 -8.13 3.50
CA ILE A 35 -8.01 -7.29 3.04
C ILE A 35 -8.58 -7.79 1.70
N ASP A 36 -9.86 -8.11 1.68
CA ASP A 36 -10.60 -8.47 0.45
C ASP A 36 -11.19 -7.20 -0.18
N GLY A 37 -10.89 -6.95 -1.45
CA GLY A 37 -11.33 -5.75 -2.18
C GLY A 37 -10.21 -4.95 -2.86
N ILE A 38 -8.95 -5.38 -2.75
CA ILE A 38 -7.87 -4.90 -3.62
C ILE A 38 -8.00 -5.62 -4.97
N LEU A 39 -8.15 -4.86 -6.05
CA LEU A 39 -8.26 -5.38 -7.40
C LEU A 39 -6.89 -5.51 -8.07
N SER A 40 -6.03 -4.52 -7.86
CA SER A 40 -4.67 -4.52 -8.41
C SER A 40 -3.78 -3.56 -7.63
N ALA A 41 -2.49 -3.84 -7.54
CA ALA A 41 -1.51 -2.96 -6.93
C ALA A 41 -0.24 -2.96 -7.77
N THR A 42 0.17 -1.77 -8.21
CA THR A 42 1.33 -1.57 -9.07
C THR A 42 2.31 -0.64 -8.36
N PRO A 43 3.46 -1.13 -7.91
CA PRO A 43 4.50 -0.29 -7.34
C PRO A 43 5.27 0.44 -8.45
N ASP A 44 5.42 1.74 -8.28
CA ASP A 44 6.18 2.62 -9.14
C ASP A 44 7.45 3.09 -8.39
N TYR A 45 8.55 2.40 -8.67
CA TYR A 45 9.86 2.70 -8.05
C TYR A 45 10.46 4.01 -8.55
N ALA A 46 10.07 4.49 -9.74
CA ALA A 46 10.59 5.73 -10.31
C ALA A 46 10.06 6.96 -9.54
N ASN A 47 8.79 6.95 -9.16
CA ASN A 47 8.14 8.02 -8.40
C ASN A 47 8.06 7.72 -6.89
N HIS A 48 8.53 6.55 -6.46
CA HIS A 48 8.42 6.07 -5.08
C HIS A 48 6.95 6.07 -4.61
N THR A 49 6.05 5.62 -5.50
CA THR A 49 4.61 5.57 -5.25
C THR A 49 4.06 4.19 -5.57
N VAL A 50 2.89 3.85 -5.03
CA VAL A 50 2.19 2.61 -5.33
C VAL A 50 0.78 2.96 -5.79
N ALA A 51 0.44 2.58 -7.01
CA ALA A 51 -0.89 2.71 -7.57
C ALA A 51 -1.74 1.50 -7.15
N VAL A 52 -2.66 1.70 -6.23
CA VAL A 52 -3.55 0.66 -5.70
C VAL A 52 -4.95 0.89 -6.23
N THR A 53 -5.48 -0.10 -6.93
CA THR A 53 -6.88 -0.14 -7.39
C THR A 53 -7.67 -1.03 -6.46
N TYR A 54 -8.74 -0.50 -5.88
CA TYR A 54 -9.54 -1.15 -4.84
C TYR A 54 -11.03 -0.85 -5.03
N GLU A 55 -11.89 -1.70 -4.48
CA GLU A 55 -13.33 -1.49 -4.46
C GLU A 55 -13.71 -0.50 -3.34
N SER A 56 -14.07 0.74 -3.70
CA SER A 56 -14.47 1.80 -2.77
C SER A 56 -15.74 1.49 -1.97
N THR A 57 -16.47 0.44 -2.32
CA THR A 57 -17.63 -0.05 -1.58
C THR A 57 -17.28 -1.03 -0.47
N LYS A 58 -16.13 -1.68 -0.55
CA LYS A 58 -15.62 -2.61 0.48
C LYS A 58 -14.47 -2.02 1.28
N LEU A 59 -13.61 -1.24 0.62
CA LEU A 59 -12.40 -0.66 1.18
C LEU A 59 -12.41 0.86 1.05
N ALA A 60 -11.94 1.53 2.09
CA ALA A 60 -11.65 2.95 2.08
C ALA A 60 -10.14 3.18 1.91
N VAL A 61 -9.77 4.35 1.38
CA VAL A 61 -8.39 4.83 1.28
C VAL A 61 -7.62 4.63 2.60
N LYS A 62 -8.23 5.02 3.73
CA LYS A 62 -7.64 4.87 5.06
C LYS A 62 -7.27 3.44 5.40
N ASN A 63 -8.07 2.44 5.02
CA ASN A 63 -7.74 1.05 5.29
C ASN A 63 -6.46 0.62 4.57
N ILE A 64 -6.29 1.07 3.33
CA ILE A 64 -5.10 0.81 2.51
C ILE A 64 -3.88 1.45 3.17
N GLU A 65 -4.00 2.71 3.60
CA GLU A 65 -2.94 3.42 4.33
C GLU A 65 -2.58 2.70 5.63
N PHE A 66 -3.57 2.23 6.40
CA PHE A 66 -3.34 1.46 7.62
C PHE A 66 -2.69 0.10 7.39
N VAL A 67 -3.00 -0.57 6.28
CA VAL A 67 -2.37 -1.85 5.92
C VAL A 67 -0.91 -1.64 5.54
N ILE A 68 -0.59 -0.60 4.76
CA ILE A 68 0.79 -0.26 4.38
C ILE A 68 1.58 0.18 5.64
N ALA A 69 0.98 1.00 6.50
CA ALA A 69 1.56 1.37 7.79
C ALA A 69 1.73 0.15 8.72
N GLY A 70 0.79 -0.80 8.68
CA GLY A 70 0.85 -2.08 9.39
C GLY A 70 1.85 -3.07 8.81
N ALA A 71 2.29 -2.87 7.57
CA ALA A 71 3.43 -3.57 6.98
C ALA A 71 4.77 -2.91 7.37
N GLY A 72 4.74 -1.72 7.98
CA GLY A 72 5.92 -1.01 8.46
C GLY A 72 6.45 0.04 7.48
N PHE A 73 5.66 0.40 6.46
CA PHE A 73 6.00 1.42 5.48
C PHE A 73 5.14 2.68 5.66
N ASP A 74 5.73 3.85 5.44
CA ASP A 74 4.99 5.11 5.47
C ASP A 74 4.07 5.23 4.24
N ALA A 75 2.81 5.59 4.47
CA ALA A 75 1.78 5.72 3.44
C ALA A 75 1.21 7.13 3.42
N ASN A 76 1.65 7.97 2.47
CA ASN A 76 1.31 9.39 2.42
C ASN A 76 1.60 10.11 3.76
N ASP A 77 0.55 10.45 4.50
CA ASP A 77 0.61 11.13 5.81
C ASP A 77 0.50 10.14 6.99
N THR A 78 0.21 8.86 6.72
CA THR A 78 0.10 7.82 7.74
C THR A 78 1.47 7.18 7.95
N PRO A 79 2.13 7.41 9.11
CA PRO A 79 3.43 6.84 9.37
C PRO A 79 3.35 5.34 9.68
N ALA A 80 4.43 4.62 9.39
CA ALA A 80 4.58 3.21 9.70
C ALA A 80 4.37 2.93 11.20
N LYS A 81 3.67 1.83 11.52
CA LYS A 81 3.55 1.38 12.91
C LYS A 81 4.92 0.89 13.40
N PRO A 82 5.36 1.31 14.61
CA PRO A 82 6.67 0.94 15.14
C PRO A 82 6.82 -0.58 15.34
N GLU A 83 5.73 -1.28 15.61
CA GLU A 83 5.68 -2.75 15.73
C GLU A 83 5.96 -3.44 14.40
N ALA A 84 5.36 -2.94 13.32
CA ALA A 84 5.53 -3.46 11.97
C ALA A 84 6.93 -3.17 11.42
N ARG A 85 7.44 -1.95 11.67
CA ARG A 85 8.83 -1.56 11.38
C ARG A 85 9.81 -2.47 12.10
N LYS A 86 9.45 -3.01 13.26
CA LYS A 86 10.30 -3.98 13.96
C LYS A 86 10.30 -5.35 13.30
N ALA A 87 9.18 -5.75 12.70
CA ALA A 87 8.99 -7.02 11.99
C ALA A 87 9.55 -7.02 10.56
N LEU A 88 9.85 -5.85 9.99
CA LEU A 88 10.46 -5.73 8.66
C LEU A 88 11.90 -6.29 8.63
N PRO A 89 12.29 -6.97 7.54
CA PRO A 89 13.66 -7.42 7.34
C PRO A 89 14.64 -6.24 7.26
N ALA A 90 15.90 -6.47 7.64
CA ALA A 90 16.91 -5.42 7.81
C ALA A 90 17.16 -4.53 6.58
N GLY A 91 16.83 -5.00 5.37
CA GLY A 91 16.95 -4.22 4.13
C GLY A 91 15.79 -3.23 3.86
N CYS A 92 14.69 -3.29 4.62
CA CYS A 92 13.51 -2.45 4.43
C CYS A 92 13.17 -1.59 5.66
N ARG A 93 14.08 -1.50 6.65
CA ARG A 93 13.86 -0.88 7.96
C ARG A 93 14.26 0.58 8.05
#